data_AF-A0A7I8CP55-F1
#
_entry.id   AF-A0A7I8CP55-F1
#
_cell.length_a   1.000
_cell.length_b   1.000
_cell.length_c   1.000
_cell.angle_alpha   90.00
_cell.angle_beta   90.00
_cell.angle_gamma   90.00
#
_symmetry.space_group_name_H-M   'P 1'
#
loop_
_entity.id
_entity.type
_entity.pdbx_description
1 polymer ?
#
loop_
_entity_poly.entity_id
_entity_poly.type
_entity_poly.pdbx_seq_one_letter_code
_entity_poly.pdbx_strand_id
1 'polypeptide(L)'
;MNPVVERDIMHIGRVMRATVVQCAPEMMLVEYWRNRLNERLETPCLTEHQRNTLLEFVHELNEIERQTNRKNARRISRREAHEEVEWL
;
A
#
# COMPACT_ATOMS: atom_id res chain seq x y z
N MET A 1 -3.46 18.14 -20.86
CA MET A 1 -3.54 17.28 -19.66
C MET A 1 -4.89 16.56 -19.72
N ASN A 2 -4.93 15.24 -19.50
CA ASN A 2 -6.18 14.49 -19.57
C ASN A 2 -6.90 14.52 -18.19
N PRO A 3 -8.06 15.20 -18.06
CA PRO A 3 -8.72 15.38 -16.77
C PRO A 3 -9.27 14.06 -16.19
N VAL A 4 -9.49 13.04 -17.03
CA VAL A 4 -9.88 11.70 -16.57
C VAL A 4 -8.72 11.04 -15.83
N VAL A 5 -7.50 11.18 -16.36
CA VAL A 5 -6.28 10.63 -15.74
C VAL A 5 -5.99 11.33 -14.42
N GLU A 6 -6.10 12.66 -14.35
CA GLU A 6 -5.92 13.40 -13.09
C GLU A 6 -6.91 12.96 -12.01
N ARG A 7 -8.19 12.84 -12.37
CA ARG A 7 -9.23 12.42 -11.43
C ARG A 7 -8.98 11.00 -10.92
N ASP A 8 -8.52 10.10 -11.78
CA ASP A 8 -8.19 8.74 -11.36
C ASP A 8 -6.95 8.70 -10.46
N ILE A 9 -5.89 9.46 -10.75
CA ILE A 9 -4.72 9.58 -9.87
C ILE A 9 -5.14 10.11 -8.48
N MET A 10 -5.97 11.15 -8.43
CA MET A 10 -6.51 11.65 -7.16
C MET A 10 -7.35 10.60 -6.42
N HIS A 11 -8.17 9.84 -7.15
CA HIS A 11 -8.99 8.78 -6.57
C HIS A 11 -8.12 7.67 -5.99
N ILE A 12 -7.11 7.19 -6.73
CA ILE A 12 -6.14 6.20 -6.26
C ILE A 12 -5.49 6.68 -4.96
N GLY A 13 -4.96 7.91 -4.94
CA GLY A 13 -4.31 8.45 -3.75
C GLY A 13 -5.22 8.56 -2.51
N ARG A 14 -6.53 8.76 -2.69
CA ARG A 14 -7.48 8.82 -1.57
C ARG A 14 -7.91 7.44 -1.11
N VAL A 15 -8.32 6.58 -2.04
CA VAL A 15 -8.91 5.28 -1.72
C VAL A 15 -7.82 4.29 -1.27
N MET A 16 -6.65 4.31 -1.89
CA MET A 16 -5.51 3.49 -1.45
C MET A 16 -5.17 3.80 0.02
N ARG A 17 -4.99 5.08 0.36
CA ARG A 17 -4.68 5.47 1.75
C ARG A 17 -5.78 5.09 2.72
N ALA A 18 -7.03 5.37 2.39
CA ALA A 18 -8.16 5.02 3.26
C ALA A 18 -8.24 3.50 3.49
N THR A 19 -8.10 2.70 2.43
CA THR A 19 -8.23 1.24 2.51
C THR A 19 -7.06 0.60 3.25
N VAL A 20 -5.82 1.02 2.98
CA VAL A 20 -4.63 0.42 3.61
C VAL A 20 -4.45 0.90 5.06
N VAL A 21 -4.93 2.09 5.43
CA VAL A 21 -4.88 2.58 6.82
C VAL A 21 -6.00 2.00 7.69
N GLN A 22 -7.21 1.80 7.14
CA GLN A 22 -8.39 1.42 7.95
C GLN A 22 -8.69 -0.08 7.94
N CYS A 23 -8.64 -0.73 6.78
CA CYS A 23 -8.76 -2.19 6.71
C CYS A 23 -7.37 -2.74 6.95
N ALA A 24 -7.24 -3.74 7.83
CA ALA A 24 -5.95 -4.40 8.05
C ALA A 24 -5.29 -4.66 6.68
N PRO A 25 -3.97 -4.49 6.52
CA PRO A 25 -3.31 -4.66 5.22
C PRO A 25 -3.29 -6.15 4.88
N GLU A 26 -4.42 -6.63 4.42
CA GLU A 26 -4.58 -7.92 3.80
C GLU A 26 -3.70 -7.88 2.56
N MET A 27 -2.79 -8.84 2.43
CA MET A 27 -1.83 -8.87 1.31
C MET A 27 -2.53 -8.70 -0.05
N MET A 28 -3.77 -9.18 -0.16
CA MET A 28 -4.63 -9.01 -1.34
C MET A 28 -4.92 -7.55 -1.71
N LEU A 29 -5.09 -6.64 -0.74
CA LEU A 29 -5.32 -5.22 -1.01
C LEU A 29 -4.04 -4.53 -1.50
N VAL A 30 -2.88 -4.90 -0.94
CA VAL A 30 -1.59 -4.37 -1.37
C VAL A 30 -1.29 -4.77 -2.81
N GLU A 31 -1.51 -6.05 -3.15
CA GLU A 31 -1.32 -6.55 -4.51
C GLU A 31 -2.27 -5.88 -5.52
N TYR A 32 -3.55 -5.70 -5.16
CA TYR A 32 -4.51 -4.97 -5.98
C TYR A 32 -4.03 -3.55 -6.32
N TRP A 33 -3.59 -2.78 -5.31
CA TRP A 33 -3.13 -1.41 -5.53
C TRP A 33 -1.83 -1.35 -6.32
N ARG A 34 -0.91 -2.30 -6.09
CA ARG A 34 0.34 -2.41 -6.85
C ARG A 34 0.06 -2.62 -8.33
N ASN A 35 -0.84 -3.54 -8.68
CA ASN A 35 -1.21 -3.82 -10.06
C ASN A 35 -1.86 -2.58 -10.71
N ARG A 36 -2.81 -1.93 -10.03
CA ARG A 36 -3.47 -0.72 -10.55
C ARG A 36 -2.50 0.44 -10.77
N LEU A 37 -1.52 0.62 -9.89
CA LEU A 37 -0.48 1.65 -10.05
C LEU A 37 0.43 1.35 -11.25
N ASN A 38 0.82 0.09 -11.44
CA ASN A 38 1.64 -0.34 -12.58
C ASN A 38 0.91 -0.15 -13.91
N GLU A 39 -0.34 -0.57 -14.02
CA GLU A 39 -1.19 -0.33 -15.21
C GLU A 39 -1.30 1.17 -15.54
N ARG A 40 -1.35 2.03 -14.52
CA ARG A 40 -1.36 3.48 -14.72
C ARG A 40 -0.02 4.02 -15.16
N LEU A 41 1.10 3.53 -14.64
CA LEU A 41 2.44 3.93 -15.10
C LEU A 41 2.71 3.56 -16.55
N GLU A 42 2.06 2.51 -17.06
CA GLU A 42 2.11 2.07 -18.46
C GLU A 42 1.23 2.92 -19.39
N THR A 43 0.36 3.78 -18.84
CA THR A 43 -0.51 4.64 -19.66
C THR A 43 0.35 5.63 -20.47
N PRO A 44 0.15 5.73 -21.80
CA PRO A 44 0.89 6.68 -22.62
C PRO A 44 0.50 8.12 -22.28
N CYS A 45 1.39 9.07 -22.58
CA CYS A 45 1.14 10.51 -22.46
C CYS A 45 0.90 11.02 -21.02
N LEU A 46 1.41 10.33 -19.99
CA LEU A 46 1.51 10.90 -18.65
C LEU A 46 2.43 12.11 -18.65
N THR A 47 2.02 13.17 -17.96
CA THR A 47 2.93 14.27 -17.65
C THR A 47 3.97 13.79 -16.62
N GLU A 48 5.12 14.46 -16.57
CA GLU A 48 6.15 14.18 -15.57
C GLU A 48 5.59 14.27 -14.14
N HIS A 49 4.77 15.28 -13.87
CA HIS A 49 4.11 15.42 -12.57
C HIS A 49 3.21 14.21 -12.24
N GLN A 50 2.39 13.76 -13.18
CA GLN A 50 1.52 12.59 -12.99
C GLN A 50 2.33 11.31 -12.75
N ARG A 51 3.42 11.12 -13.50
CA ARG A 51 4.32 9.98 -13.33
C ARG A 51 4.96 10.01 -11.94
N ASN A 52 5.47 11.16 -11.50
CA ASN A 52 6.09 11.32 -10.18
C ASN A 52 5.08 11.04 -9.07
N THR A 53 3.85 11.55 -9.16
CA THR A 53 2.78 11.24 -8.20
C THR A 53 2.46 9.75 -8.12
N LEU A 54 2.40 9.04 -9.26
CA LEU A 54 2.18 7.59 -9.27
C LEU A 54 3.35 6.84 -8.61
N LEU A 55 4.59 7.26 -8.83
CA LEU A 55 5.78 6.68 -8.18
C LEU A 55 5.78 6.92 -6.67
N GLU A 56 5.34 8.11 -6.22
CA GLU A 56 5.16 8.40 -4.80
C GLU A 56 4.13 7.45 -4.15
N PHE A 57 3.02 7.14 -4.84
CA PHE A 57 2.05 6.16 -4.35
C PHE A 57 2.62 4.74 -4.28
N VAL A 58 3.45 4.32 -5.24
CA VAL A 58 4.15 3.03 -5.17
C VAL A 58 5.08 2.97 -3.96
N HIS A 59 5.84 4.03 -3.73
CA HIS A 59 6.73 4.12 -2.57
C HIS A 59 5.95 4.08 -1.25
N GLU A 60 4.85 4.83 -1.17
CA GLU A 60 3.95 4.84 -0.01
C GLU A 60 3.38 3.45 0.28
N LEU A 61 2.89 2.75 -0.75
CA LEU A 61 2.36 1.40 -0.62
C LEU A 61 3.40 0.40 -0.08
N ASN A 62 4.63 0.47 -0.57
CA ASN A 62 5.73 -0.38 -0.10
C ASN A 62 6.10 -0.09 1.37
N GLU A 63 6.09 1.18 1.78
CA GLU A 63 6.37 1.53 3.17
C GLU A 63 5.26 1.03 4.10
N ILE A 64 4.00 1.11 3.69
CA ILE A 64 2.89 0.57 4.50
C ILE A 64 3.00 -0.95 4.62
N GLU A 65 3.28 -1.66 3.53
CA GLU A 65 3.52 -3.12 3.55
C GLU A 65 4.66 -3.47 4.54
N ARG A 66 5.78 -2.75 4.47
CA ARG A 66 6.93 -2.93 5.38
C ARG A 66 6.56 -2.70 6.84
N GLN A 67 5.81 -1.63 7.14
CA GLN A 67 5.35 -1.33 8.50
C GLN A 67 4.40 -2.40 9.04
N THR A 68 3.56 -2.95 8.18
CA THR A 68 2.62 -4.02 8.52
C THR A 68 3.35 -5.31 8.85
N ASN A 69 4.27 -5.72 7.99
CA ASN A 69 5.09 -6.92 8.21
C ASN A 69 5.88 -6.82 9.53
N ARG A 70 6.43 -5.63 9.84
CA ARG A 70 7.08 -5.37 11.14
C ARG A 70 6.11 -5.50 12.33
N LYS A 71 4.89 -4.97 12.22
CA LYS A 71 3.87 -5.08 13.28
C LYS A 71 3.43 -6.54 13.49
N ASN A 72 3.24 -7.30 12.41
CA ASN A 72 2.86 -8.70 12.45
C ASN A 72 3.97 -9.56 13.07
N ALA A 73 5.23 -9.39 12.65
CA ALA A 73 6.37 -10.09 13.24
C ALA A 73 6.48 -9.85 14.76
N ARG A 74 6.27 -8.61 15.22
CA ARG A 74 6.26 -8.28 16.66
C ARG A 74 5.11 -8.96 17.42
N ARG A 75 3.94 -9.13 16.79
CA ARG A 75 2.79 -9.81 17.40
C ARG A 75 3.04 -11.31 17.55
N ILE A 76 3.64 -11.95 16.54
CA ILE A 76 4.01 -13.37 16.57
C ILE A 76 5.02 -13.62 17.69
N SER A 77 6.12 -12.85 17.71
CA SER A 77 7.15 -12.97 18.76
C SER A 77 6.60 -12.76 20.19
N ARG A 78 5.62 -11.87 20.39
CA ARG A 78 4.97 -11.69 21.70
C ARG A 78 4.06 -12.85 22.11
N ARG A 79 3.41 -13.52 21.16
CA ARG A 79 2.59 -14.71 21.46
C ARG A 79 3.47 -15.87 21.89
N GLU A 80 4.53 -16.14 21.13
CA GLU A 80 5.50 -17.21 21.44
C GLU A 80 6.11 -17.03 22.84
N ALA A 81 6.51 -15.79 23.19
CA ALA A 81 7.05 -15.50 24.52
C ALA A 81 6.02 -15.65 25.66
N HIS A 82 4.72 -15.46 25.40
CA HIS A 82 3.68 -15.65 26.42
C HIS A 82 3.31 -17.13 26.58
N GLU A 83 3.34 -17.90 25.49
CA GLU A 83 3.15 -19.35 25.52
C GLU A 83 4.31 -20.02 26.27
N GLU A 84 5.58 -19.65 26.03
CA GLU A 84 6.73 -20.21 26.77
C GLU A 84 6.68 -19.95 28.29
N VAL A 85 6.06 -18.85 28.73
CA VAL A 85 5.94 -18.49 30.16
C VAL A 85 4.79 -19.24 30.84
N GLU A 86 3.73 -19.61 30.12
CA GLU A 86 2.60 -20.36 30.70
C GLU A 86 2.90 -21.85 30.92
N TRP A 87 3.96 -22.39 30.31
CA TRP A 87 4.37 -23.80 30.45
C TRP A 87 5.46 -24.05 31.52
N LEU A 88 5.90 -23.03 32.27
CA LEU A 88 6.89 -23.11 33.36
C LEU A 88 6.26 -22.87 34.74
#